data_AF-A0A497PS90-F1
#
_entry.id   AF-A0A497PS90-F1
#
_cell.length_a   1.000
_cell.length_b   1.000
_cell.length_c   1.000
_cell.angle_alpha   90.00
_cell.angle_beta   90.00
_cell.angle_gamma   90.00
#
_symmetry.space_group_name_H-M   'P 1'
#
loop_
_entity.id
_entity.type
_entity.pdbx_description
1 polymer ?
#
loop_
_entity_poly.entity_id
_entity_poly.type
_entity_poly.pdbx_seq_one_letter_code
_entity_poly.pdbx_strand_id
1 'polypeptide(L)'
;MKIPAMGHVGLSVVDTEMSIKFYRDLLDMEVVLELDITDDRQARVIGVPGTKCKITHLKLGDGVLELFEYYKPERGTNKAKALQQRDNGIVHI
;
A
#
# COMPACT_ATOMS: atom_id res chain seq x y z
N MET A 1 17.24 -22.76 1.29
CA MET A 1 17.23 -21.32 1.61
C MET A 1 16.12 -21.09 2.63
N LYS A 2 16.37 -20.37 3.72
CA LYS A 2 15.33 -20.00 4.71
C LYS A 2 14.90 -18.54 4.47
N ILE A 3 13.61 -18.26 4.56
CA ILE A 3 13.09 -16.89 4.52
C ILE A 3 13.14 -16.36 5.97
N PRO A 4 13.89 -15.28 6.25
CA PRO A 4 14.16 -14.87 7.63
C PRO A 4 12.99 -14.15 8.30
N ALA A 5 12.18 -13.42 7.52
CA ALA A 5 11.05 -12.65 8.01
C ALA A 5 10.09 -12.28 6.85
N MET A 6 8.89 -11.82 7.21
CA MET A 6 8.00 -11.08 6.31
C MET A 6 8.54 -9.66 6.12
N GLY A 7 8.60 -9.18 4.87
CA GLY A 7 9.14 -7.85 4.58
C GLY A 7 8.20 -6.72 5.00
N HIS A 8 6.96 -6.75 4.51
CA HIS A 8 5.88 -5.80 4.82
C HIS A 8 4.55 -6.38 4.34
N VAL A 9 3.45 -5.77 4.76
CA VAL A 9 2.10 -5.99 4.22
C VAL A 9 1.71 -4.78 3.38
N GLY A 10 1.35 -5.01 2.11
CA GLY A 10 0.93 -3.96 1.19
C GLY A 10 -0.58 -3.69 1.23
N LEU A 11 -0.96 -2.41 1.28
CA LEU A 11 -2.34 -1.94 1.24
C LEU A 11 -2.47 -0.79 0.23
N SER A 12 -3.29 -0.99 -0.80
CA SER A 12 -3.65 0.11 -1.71
C SER A 12 -4.62 1.08 -1.03
N VAL A 13 -4.26 2.36 -1.06
CA VAL A 13 -5.05 3.45 -0.50
C VAL A 13 -5.43 4.46 -1.57
N VAL A 14 -6.43 5.25 -1.24
CA VAL A 14 -6.94 6.31 -2.10
C VAL A 14 -6.13 7.59 -1.96
N ASP A 15 -5.64 7.83 -0.76
CA ASP A 15 -5.00 9.05 -0.32
C ASP A 15 -4.05 8.67 0.83
N THR A 16 -2.76 8.79 0.58
CA THR A 16 -1.71 8.46 1.54
C THR A 16 -1.73 9.41 2.73
N GLU A 17 -1.99 10.70 2.51
CA GLU A 17 -1.99 11.72 3.57
C GLU A 17 -3.14 11.49 4.56
N MET A 18 -4.33 11.17 4.04
CA MET A 18 -5.47 10.77 4.88
C MET A 18 -5.17 9.49 5.66
N SER A 19 -4.50 8.52 5.02
CA SER A 19 -4.16 7.25 5.66
C SER A 19 -3.09 7.41 6.75
N ILE A 20 -2.10 8.29 6.55
CA ILE A 20 -1.10 8.63 7.57
C ILE A 20 -1.78 9.22 8.81
N LYS A 21 -2.77 10.10 8.66
CA LYS A 21 -3.51 10.62 9.83
C LYS A 21 -4.15 9.53 10.67
N PHE A 22 -4.59 8.43 10.05
CA PHE A 22 -5.12 7.30 10.80
C PHE A 22 -3.99 6.47 11.43
N TYR A 23 -3.06 5.98 10.63
CA TYR A 23 -2.05 5.02 11.10
C TYR A 23 -0.98 5.66 11.99
N ARG A 24 -0.49 6.85 11.65
CA ARG A 24 0.51 7.57 12.44
C ARG A 24 -0.14 8.28 13.62
N ASP A 25 -1.13 9.14 13.36
CA ASP A 25 -1.61 10.06 14.42
C ASP A 25 -2.57 9.40 15.42
N LEU A 26 -3.25 8.31 15.06
CA LEU A 26 -4.19 7.61 15.97
C LEU A 26 -3.66 6.27 16.47
N LEU A 27 -2.83 5.58 15.70
CA LEU A 27 -2.29 4.26 16.06
C LEU A 27 -0.79 4.28 16.39
N ASP A 28 -0.19 5.47 16.48
CA ASP A 28 1.21 5.69 16.84
C ASP A 28 2.22 4.90 15.97
N MET A 29 1.87 4.62 14.71
CA MET A 29 2.84 4.04 13.77
C MET A 29 3.86 5.08 13.29
N GLU A 30 5.09 4.65 13.02
CA GLU A 30 6.17 5.53 12.56
C GLU A 30 6.27 5.51 11.04
N VAL A 31 6.23 6.66 10.37
CA VAL A 31 6.57 6.75 8.94
C VAL A 31 8.08 6.58 8.77
N VAL A 32 8.49 5.50 8.10
CA VAL A 32 9.93 5.15 7.95
C VAL A 32 10.44 5.23 6.51
N LEU A 33 9.54 5.39 5.53
CA LEU A 33 9.88 5.57 4.12
C LEU A 33 8.77 6.32 3.40
N GLU A 34 9.14 7.24 2.51
CA GLU A 34 8.24 7.87 1.56
C GLU A 34 8.92 7.91 0.19
N LEU A 35 8.25 7.40 -0.84
CA LEU A 35 8.73 7.38 -2.21
C LEU A 35 7.64 7.84 -3.16
N ASP A 36 8.01 8.67 -4.14
CA ASP A 36 7.18 8.92 -5.32
C ASP A 36 7.77 8.17 -6.52
N ILE A 37 7.06 7.14 -6.97
CA ILE A 37 7.46 6.29 -8.09
C ILE A 37 6.96 6.90 -9.39
N THR A 38 7.87 7.58 -10.09
CA THR A 38 7.58 8.25 -11.37
C THR A 38 8.23 7.57 -12.57
N ASP A 39 9.19 6.69 -12.33
CA ASP A 39 9.84 5.84 -13.34
C ASP A 39 9.03 4.55 -13.60
N ASP A 40 9.60 3.61 -14.37
CA ASP A 40 8.93 2.38 -14.78
C ASP A 40 9.14 1.19 -13.83
N ARG A 41 9.78 1.36 -12.67
CA ARG A 41 10.10 0.23 -11.78
C ARG A 41 8.86 -0.47 -11.26
N GLN A 42 7.83 0.28 -10.85
CA GLN A 42 6.59 -0.32 -10.38
C GLN A 42 5.81 -0.95 -11.53
N ALA A 43 5.77 -0.29 -12.69
CA ALA A 43 5.12 -0.81 -13.89
C ALA A 43 5.66 -2.20 -14.28
N ARG A 44 6.98 -2.39 -14.19
CA ARG A 44 7.62 -3.70 -14.43
C ARG A 44 7.25 -4.75 -13.38
N VAL A 45 7.12 -4.36 -12.11
CA VAL A 45 6.76 -5.29 -11.01
C VAL A 45 5.33 -5.80 -11.16
N ILE A 46 4.38 -4.91 -11.43
CA ILE A 46 2.94 -5.27 -11.45
C ILE A 46 2.40 -5.61 -12.83
N GLY A 47 3.19 -5.41 -13.89
CA GLY A 47 2.78 -5.67 -15.28
C GLY A 47 1.78 -4.66 -15.84
N VAL A 48 1.68 -3.46 -15.26
CA VAL A 48 0.77 -2.39 -15.72
C VAL A 48 1.61 -1.23 -16.28
N PRO A 49 1.63 -1.03 -17.61
CA PRO A 49 2.42 0.03 -18.22
C PRO A 49 2.02 1.44 -17.75
N GLY A 50 3.02 2.31 -17.57
CA GLY A 50 2.80 3.71 -17.20
C GLY A 50 2.36 3.93 -15.75
N THR A 51 2.45 2.90 -14.90
CA THR A 51 2.15 3.01 -13.48
C THR A 51 3.01 4.06 -12.78
N LYS A 52 2.35 4.93 -12.03
CA LYS A 52 2.97 5.85 -11.09
C LYS A 52 2.21 5.83 -9.77
N CYS A 53 2.95 5.85 -8.67
CA CYS A 53 2.35 5.75 -7.34
C CYS A 53 3.21 6.39 -6.27
N LYS A 54 2.58 6.79 -5.17
CA LYS A 54 3.27 7.04 -3.92
C LYS A 54 3.33 5.75 -3.10
N ILE A 55 4.46 5.53 -2.44
CA ILE A 55 4.67 4.43 -1.49
C ILE A 55 5.07 5.03 -0.16
N THR A 56 4.39 4.64 0.91
CA THR A 56 4.75 5.02 2.29
C THR A 56 4.84 3.80 3.16
N HIS A 57 5.96 3.59 3.86
CA HIS A 57 6.07 2.53 4.87
C HIS A 57 5.82 3.11 6.25
N LEU A 58 4.93 2.47 7.01
CA LEU A 58 4.68 2.74 8.41
C LEU A 58 5.07 1.51 9.25
N LYS A 59 5.79 1.74 10.34
CA LYS A 59 6.30 0.69 11.22
C LYS A 59 5.53 0.65 12.54
N LEU A 60 5.29 -0.56 13.04
CA LEU A 60 4.82 -0.83 14.41
C LEU A 60 5.48 -2.10 14.93
N GLY A 61 6.34 -1.97 15.95
CA GLY A 61 7.20 -3.08 16.39
C GLY A 61 8.10 -3.55 15.24
N ASP A 62 8.10 -4.85 14.93
CA ASP A 62 8.85 -5.41 13.80
C ASP A 62 8.05 -5.44 12.49
N GLY A 63 6.77 -5.05 12.53
CA GLY A 63 5.89 -5.05 11.37
C GLY A 63 6.01 -3.77 10.54
N VAL A 64 5.85 -3.91 9.23
CA VAL A 64 5.79 -2.78 8.28
C VAL A 64 4.53 -2.87 7.44
N LEU A 65 3.74 -1.79 7.45
CA LEU A 65 2.62 -1.56 6.57
C LEU A 65 3.09 -0.67 5.42
N GLU A 66 2.94 -1.14 4.19
CA GLU A 66 3.21 -0.38 2.98
C GLU A 66 1.90 0.15 2.38
N LEU A 67 1.76 1.46 2.31
CA LEU A 67 0.64 2.13 1.64
C LEU A 67 1.00 2.40 0.18
N PHE A 68 0.13 2.01 -0.75
CA PHE A 68 0.25 2.30 -2.18
C PHE A 68 -0.86 3.24 -2.63
N GLU A 69 -0.52 4.45 -3.06
CA GLU A 69 -1.45 5.35 -3.74
C GLU A 69 -1.11 5.42 -5.23
N TYR A 70 -1.81 4.63 -6.03
CA TYR A 70 -1.71 4.68 -7.49
C TYR A 70 -2.44 5.89 -8.04
N TYR A 71 -1.74 6.74 -8.79
CA TYR A 71 -2.32 7.90 -9.47
C TYR A 71 -2.15 7.84 -11.00
N LYS A 72 -1.30 6.94 -11.52
CA LYS A 72 -1.34 6.48 -12.92
C LYS A 72 -1.33 4.94 -13.01
N PRO A 73 -2.09 4.33 -13.95
CA PRO A 73 -3.13 4.95 -14.77
C PRO A 73 -4.22 5.60 -13.90
N GLU A 74 -5.03 6.48 -14.50
CA GLU A 74 -6.02 7.22 -13.72
C GLU A 74 -6.94 6.28 -12.95
N ARG A 75 -7.36 6.77 -11.79
CA ARG A 75 -8.02 5.97 -10.78
C ARG A 75 -9.31 5.34 -11.34
N GLY A 76 -9.34 4.02 -11.34
CA GLY A 76 -10.53 3.25 -11.68
C GLY A 76 -11.60 3.28 -10.57
N THR A 77 -12.69 2.57 -10.78
CA THR A 77 -13.77 2.44 -9.79
C THR A 77 -13.28 1.69 -8.54
N ASN A 78 -13.61 2.22 -7.35
CA ASN A 78 -13.38 1.50 -6.09
C ASN A 78 -14.34 0.30 -5.99
N LYS A 79 -13.87 -0.87 -6.44
CA LYS A 79 -14.63 -2.12 -6.42
C LYS A 79 -14.94 -2.60 -5.00
N ALA A 80 -14.13 -2.25 -3.99
CA ALA A 80 -14.32 -2.70 -2.61
C ALA A 80 -15.66 -2.27 -2.02
N LYS A 81 -16.25 -1.16 -2.49
CA LYS A 81 -17.59 -0.72 -2.07
C LYS A 81 -18.72 -1.69 -2.42
N ALA A 82 -18.52 -2.49 -3.46
CA ALA A 82 -19.51 -3.46 -3.93
C ALA A 82 -19.22 -4.90 -3.46
N LEU A 83 -18.14 -5.09 -2.70
CA LEU A 83 -17.68 -6.40 -2.24
C LEU A 83 -17.91 -6.56 -0.73
N GLN A 84 -18.21 -7.78 -0.31
CA GLN A 84 -18.20 -8.17 1.09
C GLN A 84 -16.81 -8.64 1.49
N GLN A 85 -16.49 -8.59 2.79
CA GLN A 85 -15.19 -9.05 3.29
C GLN A 85 -14.86 -10.50 2.94
N ARG A 86 -15.88 -11.36 2.86
CA ARG A 86 -15.72 -12.77 2.44
C ARG A 86 -15.41 -12.93 0.95
N ASP A 87 -15.66 -11.90 0.15
CA ASP A 87 -15.46 -11.97 -1.28
C ASP A 87 -13.95 -11.86 -1.55
N ASN A 88 -13.36 -12.96 -2.02
CA ASN A 88 -11.94 -13.14 -2.32
C ASN A 88 -11.00 -13.25 -1.09
N GLY A 89 -11.54 -13.39 0.13
CA GLY A 89 -10.74 -13.76 1.32
C GLY A 89 -9.66 -12.76 1.74
N ILE A 90 -9.80 -11.47 1.41
CA ILE A 90 -8.73 -10.46 1.45
C ILE A 90 -8.45 -9.89 2.87
N VAL A 91 -9.07 -10.41 3.93
CA VAL A 91 -9.16 -9.71 5.24
C VAL A 91 -8.41 -10.36 6.41
N HIS A 92 -7.58 -11.37 6.19
CA HIS A 92 -6.74 -11.91 7.26
C HIS A 92 -5.33 -12.20 6.77
N ILE A 93 -4.34 -11.58 7.42
CA ILE A 93 -2.90 -11.78 7.23
C ILE A 93 -2.30 -12.05 8.61
#